data_AF-A0A2N5NWP4-F1
#
_entry.id   AF-A0A2N5NWP4-F1
#
_cell.length_a   1.000
_cell.length_b   1.000
_cell.length_c   1.000
_cell.angle_alpha   90.00
_cell.angle_beta   90.00
_cell.angle_gamma   90.00
#
_symmetry.space_group_name_H-M   'P 1'
#
loop_
_entity.id
_entity.type
_entity.pdbx_description
1 polymer ?
#
loop_
_entity_poly.entity_id
_entity_poly.type
_entity_poly.pdbx_seq_one_letter_code
_entity_poly.pdbx_strand_id
1 'polypeptide(L)'
;MEMQKEEAKMLQWHPAFFAEIQIELQEDAEHLIFENEHQLGTKPKEIDVLIIKKDKGRVIRKNIGRIFRQHNIVEYKSPLDYLSIDDFYKVYGYTCFYKSDTSQMDSIPIEELTITLVTGKYPRKLMHHLKTKLRYQVKKAESGIYYVTGDK
;
A
#
# COMPACT_ATOMS: atom_id res chain seq x y z
N MET A 1 26.24 -39.30 24.32
CA MET A 1 24.81 -39.65 24.41
C MET A 1 24.03 -38.42 23.99
N GLU A 2 23.34 -38.56 22.86
CA GLU A 2 22.57 -37.52 22.19
C GLU A 2 21.45 -37.00 23.10
N MET A 3 21.47 -35.71 23.42
CA MET A 3 20.23 -34.99 23.67
C MET A 3 19.61 -34.75 22.30
N GLN A 4 18.79 -35.70 21.84
CA GLN A 4 17.76 -35.42 20.86
C GLN A 4 16.84 -34.37 21.49
N LYS A 5 17.12 -33.09 21.23
CA LYS A 5 16.11 -32.04 21.34
C LYS A 5 15.05 -32.43 20.31
N GLU A 6 13.96 -33.02 20.77
CA GLU A 6 12.70 -32.96 20.04
C GLU A 6 12.43 -31.48 19.76
N GLU A 7 12.74 -31.05 18.55
CA GLU A 7 12.12 -29.88 17.96
C GLU A 7 10.62 -30.15 18.06
N ALA A 8 9.96 -29.53 19.03
CA ALA A 8 8.51 -29.47 19.08
C ALA A 8 8.08 -29.03 17.68
N LYS A 9 7.51 -29.96 16.88
CA LYS A 9 6.95 -29.67 15.56
C LYS A 9 6.06 -28.46 15.73
N MET A 10 6.54 -27.27 15.34
CA MET A 10 5.73 -26.07 15.36
C MET A 10 4.49 -26.38 14.53
N LEU A 11 3.31 -26.33 15.17
CA LEU A 11 2.04 -26.45 14.46
C LEU A 11 2.02 -25.38 13.36
N GLN A 12 2.04 -25.83 12.11
CA GLN A 12 1.90 -24.94 10.97
C GLN A 12 0.41 -24.68 10.75
N TRP A 13 -0.08 -23.60 11.37
CA TRP A 13 -1.49 -23.21 11.29
C TRP A 13 -1.93 -22.82 9.87
N HIS A 14 -1.02 -22.32 9.03
CA HIS A 14 -1.34 -21.89 7.67
C HIS A 14 -1.81 -23.05 6.77
N PRO A 15 -1.07 -24.18 6.65
CA PRO A 15 -1.57 -25.38 5.98
C PRO A 15 -2.87 -25.95 6.56
N ALA A 16 -3.02 -25.93 7.90
CA ALA A 16 -4.22 -26.45 8.55
C ALA A 16 -5.46 -25.63 8.18
N PHE A 17 -5.36 -24.29 8.26
CA PHE A 17 -6.43 -23.38 7.85
C PHE A 17 -6.72 -23.48 6.34
N PHE A 18 -5.70 -23.62 5.51
CA PHE A 18 -5.89 -23.81 4.06
C PHE A 18 -6.70 -25.09 3.75
N ALA A 19 -6.47 -26.18 4.48
CA ALA A 19 -7.29 -27.39 4.34
C ALA A 19 -8.72 -27.20 4.88
N GLU A 20 -8.87 -26.52 6.02
CA GLU A 20 -10.16 -26.24 6.64
C GLU A 20 -11.06 -25.40 5.72
N ILE A 21 -10.53 -24.34 5.11
CA ILE A 21 -11.32 -23.50 4.20
C ILE A 21 -11.73 -24.24 2.92
N GLN A 22 -10.93 -25.22 2.47
CA GLN A 22 -11.29 -26.07 1.34
C GLN A 22 -12.45 -27.04 1.68
N ILE A 23 -12.46 -27.58 2.90
CA ILE A 23 -13.54 -28.45 3.38
C ILE A 23 -14.83 -27.64 3.58
N GLU A 24 -14.72 -26.48 4.23
CA GLU A 24 -15.88 -25.62 4.51
C GLU A 24 -16.56 -25.16 3.22
N LEU A 25 -15.78 -24.89 2.16
CA LEU A 25 -16.28 -24.44 0.85
C LEU A 25 -16.41 -25.58 -0.17
N GLN A 26 -16.44 -26.84 0.27
CA GLN A 26 -16.41 -28.00 -0.63
C GLN A 26 -17.63 -28.09 -1.55
N GLU A 27 -18.79 -27.60 -1.11
CA GLU A 27 -20.04 -27.63 -1.90
C GLU A 27 -19.94 -26.72 -3.14
N ASP A 28 -19.14 -25.66 -3.06
CA ASP A 28 -18.89 -24.70 -4.16
C ASP A 28 -17.54 -24.92 -4.86
N ALA A 29 -16.84 -26.03 -4.57
CA ALA A 29 -15.46 -26.23 -5.00
C ALA A 29 -15.28 -26.19 -6.53
N GLU A 30 -16.30 -26.60 -7.31
CA GLU A 30 -16.26 -26.51 -8.78
C GLU A 30 -16.27 -25.07 -9.32
N HIS A 31 -16.56 -24.08 -8.47
CA HIS A 31 -16.59 -22.66 -8.80
C HIS A 31 -15.41 -21.87 -8.21
N LEU A 32 -14.49 -22.53 -7.50
CA LEU A 32 -13.42 -21.88 -6.73
C LEU A 32 -12.03 -22.38 -7.15
N ILE A 33 -11.04 -21.49 -7.08
CA ILE A 33 -9.62 -21.83 -7.21
C ILE A 33 -8.95 -21.55 -5.86
N PHE A 34 -8.34 -22.58 -5.28
CA PHE A 34 -7.59 -22.46 -4.04
C PHE A 34 -6.10 -22.42 -4.35
N GLU A 35 -5.44 -21.32 -4.00
CA GLU A 35 -4.00 -21.17 -4.11
C GLU A 35 -3.42 -20.87 -2.73
N ASN A 36 -2.49 -21.71 -2.27
CA ASN A 36 -1.82 -21.49 -0.99
C ASN A 36 -0.66 -20.50 -1.19
N GLU A 37 -0.56 -19.51 -0.29
CA GLU A 37 0.56 -18.54 -0.23
C GLU A 37 0.90 -17.87 -1.58
N HIS A 38 -0.13 -17.42 -2.32
CA HIS A 38 0.03 -16.75 -3.61
C HIS A 38 0.96 -15.53 -3.51
N GLN A 39 2.01 -15.49 -4.34
CA GLN A 39 2.98 -14.41 -4.34
C GLN A 39 2.52 -13.25 -5.23
N LEU A 40 2.42 -12.05 -4.64
CA LEU A 40 2.14 -10.84 -5.40
C LEU A 40 3.40 -10.42 -6.18
N GLY A 41 3.64 -11.01 -7.35
CA GLY A 41 4.77 -10.69 -8.22
C GLY A 41 6.06 -11.43 -7.89
N THR A 42 7.11 -11.19 -8.69
CA THR A 42 8.37 -11.97 -8.66
C THR A 42 9.51 -11.30 -7.91
N LYS A 43 9.36 -10.02 -7.55
CA LYS A 43 10.34 -9.25 -6.81
C LYS A 43 9.76 -8.80 -5.47
N PRO A 44 10.60 -8.65 -4.43
CA PRO A 44 10.18 -8.01 -3.18
C PRO A 44 9.49 -6.67 -3.46
N LYS A 45 8.45 -6.37 -2.68
CA LYS A 45 7.73 -5.11 -2.79
C LYS A 45 8.63 -3.98 -2.29
N GLU A 46 8.66 -2.87 -3.02
CA GLU A 46 9.53 -1.74 -2.72
C GLU A 46 8.78 -0.42 -2.95
N ILE A 47 9.06 0.56 -2.09
CA ILE A 47 8.59 1.94 -2.21
C ILE A 47 9.66 2.74 -2.96
N ASP A 48 9.29 3.42 -4.04
CA ASP A 48 10.27 4.16 -4.86
C ASP A 48 11.00 5.25 -4.04
N VAL A 49 10.27 6.05 -3.26
CA VAL A 49 10.87 7.04 -2.35
C VAL A 49 10.06 7.14 -1.05
N LEU A 50 10.76 7.05 0.09
CA LEU A 50 10.22 7.32 1.41
C LEU A 50 10.85 8.59 2.00
N ILE A 51 10.03 9.58 2.34
CA ILE A 51 10.47 10.83 2.96
C ILE A 51 9.86 10.94 4.35
N ILE A 52 10.71 10.88 5.39
CA ILE A 52 10.30 11.04 6.79
C ILE A 52 10.76 12.41 7.30
N LYS A 53 9.84 13.18 7.87
CA LYS A 53 10.17 14.47 8.50
C LYS A 53 10.87 14.21 9.83
N LYS A 54 12.02 14.84 10.06
CA LYS A 54 12.70 14.77 11.36
C LYS A 54 11.91 15.50 12.46
N ASP A 55 11.37 16.66 12.11
CA ASP A 55 10.63 17.52 13.03
C ASP A 55 9.12 17.40 12.76
N LYS A 56 8.37 16.88 13.73
CA LYS A 56 6.91 16.77 13.63
C LYS A 56 6.28 18.15 13.45
N GLY A 57 5.30 18.26 12.55
CA GLY A 57 4.61 19.52 12.26
C GLY A 57 5.38 20.54 11.41
N ARG A 58 6.68 20.34 11.13
CA ARG A 58 7.48 21.30 10.34
C ARG A 58 6.94 21.46 8.92
N VAL A 59 6.63 22.68 8.50
CA VAL A 59 6.15 22.94 7.13
C VAL A 59 7.33 22.91 6.15
N ILE A 60 7.19 22.16 5.06
CA ILE A 60 8.18 22.14 3.97
C ILE A 60 7.97 23.36 3.07
N ARG A 61 9.05 24.10 2.80
CA ARG A 61 8.98 25.37 2.06
C ARG A 61 8.60 25.18 0.59
N LYS A 62 9.15 24.15 -0.06
CA LYS A 62 8.88 23.84 -1.47
C LYS A 62 7.46 23.31 -1.62
N ASN A 63 6.77 23.80 -2.65
CA ASN A 63 5.36 23.54 -2.94
C ASN A 63 4.98 22.04 -2.96
N ILE A 64 5.80 21.21 -3.61
CA ILE A 64 5.58 19.75 -3.69
C ILE A 64 5.47 19.09 -2.32
N GLY A 65 6.19 19.62 -1.32
CA GLY A 65 6.22 19.08 0.04
C GLY A 65 5.26 19.76 1.01
N ARG A 66 4.49 20.77 0.60
CA ARG A 66 3.64 21.54 1.54
C ARG A 66 2.56 20.68 2.21
N ILE A 67 2.05 19.66 1.52
CA ILE A 67 1.06 18.71 2.05
C ILE A 67 1.70 17.60 2.89
N PHE A 68 3.03 17.51 2.92
CA PHE A 68 3.71 16.38 3.55
C PHE A 68 3.43 16.29 5.05
N ARG A 69 2.94 15.12 5.42
CA ARG A 69 2.84 14.68 6.81
C ARG A 69 4.13 14.02 7.25
N GLN A 70 4.14 13.39 8.42
CA GLN A 70 5.36 12.85 9.01
C GLN A 70 6.05 11.83 8.09
N HIS A 71 5.28 10.97 7.42
CA HIS A 71 5.79 9.94 6.50
C HIS A 71 5.16 10.14 5.12
N ASN A 72 5.98 10.19 4.07
CA ASN A 72 5.53 10.48 2.71
C ASN A 72 6.07 9.42 1.75
N ILE A 73 5.16 8.65 1.18
CA ILE A 73 5.43 7.58 0.23
C ILE A 73 5.25 8.17 -1.16
N VAL A 74 6.27 8.05 -2.00
CA VAL A 74 6.21 8.54 -3.37
C VAL A 74 6.33 7.36 -4.32
N GLU A 75 5.40 7.26 -5.27
CA GLU A 75 5.55 6.42 -6.47
C GLU A 75 5.82 7.35 -7.66
N TYR A 76 6.86 6.99 -8.43
CA TYR A 76 7.29 7.72 -9.60
C TYR A 76 7.01 6.91 -10.86
N LYS A 77 6.43 7.56 -11.87
CA LYS A 77 6.34 7.03 -13.24
C LYS A 77 7.22 7.84 -14.18
N SER A 78 7.94 7.11 -15.05
CA SER A 78 8.74 7.71 -16.11
C SER A 78 7.89 8.68 -16.96
N PRO A 79 8.47 9.73 -17.56
CA PRO A 79 7.71 10.68 -18.38
C PRO A 79 7.02 10.05 -19.59
N LEU A 80 7.50 8.88 -20.03
CA LEU A 80 6.91 8.12 -21.14
C LEU A 80 5.76 7.22 -20.69
N ASP A 81 5.67 6.92 -19.38
CA ASP A 81 4.67 6.03 -18.82
C ASP A 81 3.38 6.77 -18.45
N TYR A 82 2.33 6.00 -18.25
CA TYR A 82 1.03 6.48 -17.79
C TYR A 82 0.78 6.04 -16.36
N LEU A 83 0.41 6.98 -15.49
CA LEU A 83 -0.03 6.68 -14.13
C LEU A 83 -1.47 6.17 -14.14
N SER A 84 -1.64 4.88 -13.89
CA SER A 84 -2.92 4.17 -13.95
C SER A 84 -3.69 4.19 -12.63
N ILE A 85 -4.89 3.61 -12.66
CA ILE A 85 -5.70 3.36 -11.45
C ILE A 85 -5.03 2.27 -10.59
N ASP A 86 -4.45 1.25 -11.22
CA ASP A 86 -3.81 0.15 -10.53
C ASP A 86 -2.52 0.60 -9.82
N ASP A 87 -1.79 1.55 -10.41
CA ASP A 87 -0.63 2.16 -9.75
C ASP A 87 -1.01 2.89 -8.46
N PHE A 88 -2.18 3.55 -8.44
CA PHE A 88 -2.72 4.16 -7.23
C PHE A 88 -3.00 3.09 -6.15
N TYR A 89 -3.68 2.00 -6.49
CA TYR A 89 -3.96 0.93 -5.52
C TYR A 89 -2.71 0.19 -5.07
N LYS A 90 -1.73 0.02 -5.96
CA LYS A 90 -0.41 -0.55 -5.64
C LYS A 90 0.30 0.28 -4.57
N VAL A 91 0.46 1.59 -4.78
CA VAL A 91 1.13 2.45 -3.78
C VAL A 91 0.30 2.58 -2.50
N TYR A 92 -1.04 2.55 -2.60
CA TYR A 92 -1.92 2.53 -1.44
C TYR A 92 -1.66 1.27 -0.59
N GLY A 93 -1.61 0.09 -1.22
CA GLY A 93 -1.25 -1.16 -0.55
C GLY A 93 0.16 -1.09 0.08
N TYR A 94 1.15 -0.54 -0.62
CA TYR A 94 2.50 -0.37 -0.06
C TYR A 94 2.53 0.58 1.14
N THR A 95 1.68 1.60 1.13
CA THR A 95 1.54 2.51 2.27
C THR A 95 0.96 1.79 3.48
N CYS A 96 -0.03 0.91 3.29
CA CYS A 96 -0.55 0.05 4.34
C CYS A 96 0.51 -0.92 4.87
N PHE A 97 1.29 -1.55 3.99
CA PHE A 97 2.38 -2.45 4.44
C PHE A 97 3.43 -1.70 5.23
N TYR A 98 3.87 -0.53 4.76
CA TYR A 98 4.80 0.32 5.50
C TYR A 98 4.25 0.75 6.86
N LYS A 99 2.96 1.09 6.94
CA LYS A 99 2.28 1.38 8.21
C LYS A 99 2.33 0.20 9.18
N SER A 100 2.08 -1.01 8.68
CA SER A 100 2.00 -2.23 9.50
C SER A 100 3.36 -2.84 9.83
N ASP A 101 4.40 -2.51 9.07
CA ASP A 101 5.76 -3.02 9.25
C ASP A 101 6.48 -2.31 10.40
N THR A 102 5.90 -2.42 11.59
CA THR A 102 6.41 -1.82 12.82
C THR A 102 6.26 -2.79 13.99
N SER A 103 7.15 -2.70 14.97
CA SER A 103 7.18 -3.62 16.12
C SER A 103 6.11 -3.36 17.17
N GLN A 104 5.47 -2.19 17.13
CA GLN A 104 4.41 -1.80 18.06
C GLN A 104 3.16 -1.39 17.28
N MET A 105 2.01 -1.77 17.82
CA MET A 105 0.72 -1.41 17.25
C MET A 105 0.62 0.10 17.05
N ASP A 106 0.23 0.50 15.83
CA ASP A 106 -0.04 1.88 15.45
C ASP A 106 1.10 2.88 15.67
N SER A 107 2.36 2.41 15.60
CA SER A 107 3.55 3.28 15.70
C SER A 107 3.58 4.41 14.66
N ILE A 108 3.00 4.15 13.48
CA ILE A 108 2.81 5.12 12.41
C ILE A 108 1.29 5.29 12.22
N PRO A 109 0.68 6.36 12.77
CA PRO A 109 -0.73 6.65 12.56
C PRO A 109 -1.03 6.86 11.07
N ILE A 110 -2.18 6.39 10.60
CA ILE A 110 -2.55 6.53 9.17
C ILE A 110 -2.67 8.00 8.77
N GLU A 111 -3.10 8.84 9.72
CA GLU A 111 -3.24 10.28 9.56
C GLU A 111 -1.91 11.00 9.44
N GLU A 112 -0.79 10.34 9.72
CA GLU A 112 0.57 10.89 9.60
C GLU A 112 1.24 10.50 8.26
N LEU A 113 0.53 9.74 7.43
CA LEU A 113 0.98 9.30 6.11
C LEU A 113 0.47 10.21 4.99
N THR A 114 1.25 10.30 3.92
CA THR A 114 0.88 10.96 2.66
C THR A 114 1.36 10.12 1.50
N ILE A 115 0.51 9.91 0.50
CA ILE A 115 0.87 9.29 -0.77
C ILE A 115 1.06 10.38 -1.81
N THR A 116 2.19 10.35 -2.51
CA THR A 116 2.52 11.26 -3.62
C THR A 116 2.72 10.45 -4.89
N LEU A 117 1.98 10.79 -5.94
CA LEU A 117 2.15 10.18 -7.26
C LEU A 117 2.79 11.19 -8.21
N VAL A 118 3.93 10.85 -8.78
CA VAL A 118 4.68 11.71 -9.70
C VAL A 118 4.65 11.13 -11.10
N THR A 119 4.17 11.92 -12.07
CA THR A 119 4.06 11.50 -13.47
C THR A 119 4.28 12.69 -14.41
N GLY A 120 4.78 12.43 -15.62
CA GLY A 120 5.01 13.46 -16.64
C GLY A 120 3.74 14.02 -17.29
N LYS A 121 2.60 13.32 -17.21
CA LYS A 121 1.34 13.71 -17.87
C LYS A 121 0.17 13.69 -16.90
N TYR A 122 -0.78 14.60 -17.07
CA TYR A 122 -1.97 14.65 -16.22
C TYR A 122 -2.82 13.37 -16.34
N PRO A 123 -3.00 12.57 -15.27
CA PRO A 123 -3.56 11.22 -15.34
C PRO A 123 -5.09 11.24 -15.33
N ARG A 124 -5.70 11.59 -16.47
CA ARG A 124 -7.15 11.85 -16.59
C ARG A 124 -8.03 10.70 -16.07
N LYS A 125 -7.68 9.44 -16.37
CA LYS A 125 -8.49 8.28 -15.94
C LYS A 125 -8.43 8.09 -14.43
N LEU A 126 -7.24 8.21 -13.82
CA LEU A 126 -7.09 8.16 -12.37
C LEU A 126 -7.86 9.29 -11.71
N MET A 127 -7.72 10.52 -12.19
CA MET A 127 -8.43 11.69 -11.63
C MET A 127 -9.94 11.54 -11.72
N HIS A 128 -10.45 10.95 -12.81
CA HIS A 128 -11.86 10.61 -12.92
C HIS A 128 -12.26 9.57 -11.88
N HIS A 129 -11.51 8.47 -11.76
CA HIS A 129 -11.75 7.40 -10.78
C HIS A 129 -11.78 7.91 -9.34
N LEU A 130 -10.79 8.69 -8.93
CA LEU A 130 -10.72 9.29 -7.59
C LEU A 130 -11.96 10.14 -7.28
N LYS A 131 -12.43 10.93 -8.25
CA LYS A 131 -13.60 11.81 -8.07
C LYS A 131 -14.93 11.07 -8.09
N THR A 132 -15.11 10.11 -9.00
CA THR A 132 -16.43 9.54 -9.28
C THR A 132 -16.67 8.22 -8.56
N LYS A 133 -15.63 7.39 -8.40
CA LYS A 133 -15.71 6.09 -7.73
C LYS A 133 -15.40 6.21 -6.25
N LEU A 134 -14.27 6.83 -5.91
CA LEU A 134 -13.87 7.02 -4.50
C LEU A 134 -14.46 8.27 -3.85
N ARG A 135 -15.08 9.16 -4.65
CA ARG A 135 -15.69 10.42 -4.18
C ARG A 135 -14.70 11.32 -3.43
N TYR A 136 -13.41 11.20 -3.74
CA TYR A 136 -12.38 12.09 -3.22
C TYR A 136 -12.49 13.47 -3.84
N GLN A 137 -12.15 14.48 -3.04
CA GLN A 137 -11.99 15.85 -3.47
C GLN A 137 -10.62 16.01 -4.11
N VAL A 138 -10.58 16.54 -5.34
CA VAL A 138 -9.34 16.86 -6.03
C VAL A 138 -9.30 18.36 -6.28
N LYS A 139 -8.36 19.04 -5.62
CA LYS A 139 -8.14 20.48 -5.76
C LYS A 139 -6.81 20.73 -6.44
N LYS A 140 -6.80 21.51 -7.51
CA LYS A 140 -5.55 22.04 -8.08
C LYS A 140 -4.98 23.07 -7.09
N ALA A 141 -3.89 22.72 -6.42
CA ALA A 141 -3.24 23.58 -5.45
C ALA A 141 -2.31 24.58 -6.15
N GLU A 142 -1.54 24.12 -7.14
CA GLU A 142 -0.63 24.92 -7.96
C GLU A 142 -0.53 24.32 -9.38
N SER A 143 0.27 24.93 -10.25
CA SER A 143 0.56 24.34 -11.56
C SER A 143 1.27 23.00 -11.39
N GLY A 144 0.68 21.93 -11.93
CA GLY A 144 1.20 20.57 -11.80
C GLY A 144 0.97 19.89 -10.44
N ILE A 145 0.40 20.59 -9.44
CA ILE A 145 0.17 20.04 -8.09
C ILE A 145 -1.33 19.95 -7.80
N TYR A 146 -1.80 18.74 -7.52
CA TYR A 146 -3.19 18.44 -7.20
C TYR A 146 -3.24 17.78 -5.83
N TYR A 147 -3.98 18.38 -4.90
CA TYR A 147 -4.27 17.77 -3.61
C TYR A 147 -5.50 16.89 -3.73
N VAL A 148 -5.39 15.67 -3.23
CA VAL A 148 -6.46 14.68 -3.20
C VAL A 148 -6.76 14.39 -1.73
N THR A 149 -8.01 14.58 -1.32
CA THR A 149 -8.45 14.37 0.07
C THR A 149 -9.82 13.70 0.08
N GLY A 150 -10.19 13.07 1.19
CA GLY A 150 -11.49 12.41 1.35
C GLY A 150 -11.42 10.91 1.58
N ASP A 151 -10.23 10.37 1.75
CA ASP A 151 -10.03 9.06 2.36
C ASP A 151 -10.41 9.16 3.84
N LYS A 152 -11.52 8.51 4.20
CA LYS A 152 -12.19 8.59 5.50
C LYS A 152 -12.57 7.20 5.97
#